data_AF-A0A2W0BEI3-F1
#
_entry.id   AF-A0A2W0BEI3-F1
#
_cell.length_a   1.000
_cell.length_b   1.000
_cell.length_c   1.000
_cell.angle_alpha   90.00
_cell.angle_beta   90.00
_cell.angle_gamma   90.00
#
_symmetry.space_group_name_H-M   'P 1'
#
loop_
_entity.id
_entity.type
_entity.pdbx_description
1 polymer ?
#
loop_
_entity_poly.entity_id
_entity_poly.type
_entity_poly.pdbx_seq_one_letter_code
_entity_poly.pdbx_strand_id
1 'polypeptide(L)' 'ALLLNGRRDNLEYGSYAPGAPQVFIDDQELQSRWSQTSRWYLLAYGTDVPHLEQLVGASRMHVVARNAGNYLLTNLPIR' A
#
# COMPACT_ATOMS: atom_id res chain seq x y z
N ALA A 1 -1.37 -4.95 9.87
CA ALA A 1 -1.06 -4.24 8.61
C ALA A 1 -1.96 -4.79 7.51
N LEU A 2 -2.24 -4.00 6.47
CA LEU A 2 -3.00 -4.44 5.28
C LEU A 2 -2.01 -4.78 4.15
N LEU A 3 -2.45 -5.62 3.21
CA LEU A 3 -1.65 -6.06 2.06
C LEU A 3 -2.34 -5.66 0.77
N LEU A 4 -1.72 -4.75 0.02
CA LEU A 4 -2.25 -4.24 -1.25
C LEU A 4 -2.02 -5.24 -2.38
N ASN A 5 -3.10 -5.68 -3.04
CA ASN A 5 -3.06 -6.63 -4.17
C ASN A 5 -2.23 -7.89 -3.86
N GLY A 6 -2.21 -8.27 -2.58
CA GLY A 6 -1.30 -9.27 -2.05
C GLY A 6 -1.90 -10.67 -2.15
N ARG A 7 -1.62 -11.43 -3.19
CA ARG A 7 -1.65 -12.90 -3.10
C ARG A 7 -0.39 -13.46 -3.73
N ARG A 8 0.72 -12.80 -3.42
CA ARG A 8 2.07 -13.14 -3.88
C ARG A 8 2.83 -13.83 -2.74
N ASP A 9 4.04 -14.29 -3.02
CA ASP A 9 4.98 -14.82 -2.03
C ASP A 9 4.38 -15.94 -1.14
N ASN A 10 3.64 -16.86 -1.75
CA ASN A 10 2.99 -18.02 -1.12
C ASN A 10 1.87 -17.69 -0.11
N LEU A 11 1.39 -16.45 -0.06
CA LEU A 11 0.27 -16.07 0.81
C LEU A 11 -1.10 -16.49 0.26
N GLU A 12 -1.18 -16.84 -1.02
CA GLU A 12 -2.45 -17.21 -1.66
C GLU A 12 -3.12 -18.42 -1.00
N TYR A 13 -2.42 -19.53 -0.81
CA TYR A 13 -3.04 -20.72 -0.22
C TYR A 13 -3.56 -20.48 1.19
N GLY A 14 -2.73 -19.90 2.06
CA GLY A 14 -3.10 -19.61 3.45
C GLY A 14 -4.23 -18.60 3.58
N SER A 15 -4.37 -17.69 2.62
CA SER A 15 -5.41 -16.66 2.62
C SER A 15 -6.85 -17.17 2.40
N TYR A 16 -7.02 -18.42 1.96
CA TYR A 16 -8.34 -19.06 1.80
C TYR A 16 -8.72 -19.98 2.97
N ALA A 17 -7.84 -20.17 3.96
CA ALA A 17 -8.13 -21.04 5.09
C ALA A 17 -9.33 -20.51 5.92
N PRO A 18 -10.18 -21.39 6.47
CA PRO A 18 -11.24 -20.97 7.39
C PRO A 18 -10.68 -20.16 8.56
N GLY A 19 -11.25 -18.97 8.78
CA GLY A 19 -10.79 -18.05 9.83
C GLY A 19 -9.56 -17.21 9.46
N ALA A 20 -9.03 -17.31 8.24
CA ALA A 20 -7.97 -16.42 7.77
C ALA A 20 -8.43 -14.95 7.81
N PRO A 21 -7.57 -14.02 8.27
CA PRO A 21 -7.93 -12.63 8.38
C PRO A 21 -8.04 -11.96 7.01
N GLN A 22 -9.03 -11.07 6.86
CA GLN A 22 -9.27 -10.29 5.64
C GLN A 22 -8.32 -9.09 5.58
N VAL A 23 -7.04 -9.36 5.35
CA VAL A 23 -5.96 -8.34 5.34
C VAL A 23 -5.65 -7.80 3.95
N PHE A 24 -6.16 -8.46 2.91
CA PHE A 24 -5.91 -8.09 1.52
C PHE A 24 -6.89 -7.01 1.10
N ILE A 25 -6.33 -5.92 0.58
CA ILE A 25 -7.10 -4.81 0.03
C ILE A 25 -6.75 -4.62 -1.44
N ASP A 26 -7.70 -4.09 -2.19
CA ASP A 26 -7.50 -3.72 -3.59
C ASP A 26 -7.16 -2.23 -3.76
N ASP A 27 -7.02 -1.80 -5.01
CA ASP A 27 -6.73 -0.43 -5.40
C ASP A 27 -7.81 0.56 -4.95
N GLN A 28 -9.09 0.17 -4.99
CA GLN A 28 -10.20 1.04 -4.60
C GLN A 28 -10.19 1.26 -3.07
N GLU A 29 -9.94 0.19 -2.33
CA GLU A 29 -9.79 0.21 -0.89
C GLU A 29 -8.58 1.01 -0.43
N LEU A 30 -7.46 0.93 -1.16
CA LEU A 30 -6.30 1.80 -0.96
C LEU A 30 -6.69 3.25 -1.19
N GLN A 31 -7.28 3.58 -2.35
CA GLN A 31 -7.63 4.94 -2.70
C GLN A 31 -8.54 5.58 -1.65
N SER A 32 -9.56 4.85 -1.19
CA SER A 32 -10.46 5.28 -0.11
C SER A 32 -9.70 5.61 1.17
N ARG A 33 -8.83 4.71 1.65
CA ARG A 33 -8.06 4.91 2.88
C ARG A 33 -7.02 6.02 2.75
N TRP A 34 -6.27 6.01 1.66
CA TRP A 34 -5.25 7.02 1.36
C TRP A 34 -5.86 8.41 1.27
N SER A 35 -7.14 8.50 0.86
CA SER A 35 -7.87 9.74 0.74
C SER A 35 -8.18 10.44 2.08
N GLN A 36 -8.10 9.72 3.19
CA GLN A 36 -8.47 10.21 4.52
C GLN A 36 -7.43 11.19 5.09
N THR A 37 -7.86 11.92 6.11
CA THR A 37 -6.99 12.83 6.89
C THR A 37 -6.16 12.10 7.96
N SER A 38 -6.45 10.82 8.20
CA SER A 38 -5.61 9.95 9.03
C SER A 38 -4.31 9.61 8.31
N ARG A 39 -3.21 9.47 9.04
CA ARG A 39 -1.92 9.11 8.47
C ARG A 39 -1.85 7.62 8.15
N TRP A 40 -1.59 7.32 6.89
CA TRP A 40 -1.32 5.99 6.37
C TRP A 40 0.13 5.89 5.89
N TYR A 41 0.68 4.69 5.95
CA TYR A 41 1.99 4.36 5.40
C TYR A 41 1.86 3.16 4.47
N LEU A 42 2.63 3.17 3.39
CA LEU A 42 2.74 2.07 2.44
C LEU A 42 4.20 1.79 2.17
N LEU A 43 4.62 0.55 2.42
CA LEU A 43 5.89 0.03 1.91
C LEU A 43 5.62 -0.58 0.54
N ALA A 44 6.33 -0.10 -0.48
CA ALA A 44 6.15 -0.54 -1.87
C ALA A 44 7.48 -0.77 -2.56
N TYR A 45 7.47 -1.68 -3.54
CA TYR A 45 8.57 -1.80 -4.50
C TYR A 45 8.57 -0.57 -5.42
N GLY A 46 9.76 -0.13 -5.85
CA GLY A 46 9.89 0.99 -6.78
C GLY A 46 9.14 0.76 -8.10
N THR A 47 9.01 -0.49 -8.53
CA THR A 47 8.23 -0.88 -9.72
C THR A 47 6.74 -0.61 -9.59
N ASP A 48 6.21 -0.55 -8.37
CA ASP A 48 4.78 -0.31 -8.12
C ASP A 48 4.46 1.20 -7.99
N VAL A 49 5.48 2.05 -7.79
CA VAL A 49 5.29 3.50 -7.57
C VAL A 49 4.51 4.18 -8.70
N PRO A 50 4.78 3.93 -10.01
CA PRO A 50 3.99 4.55 -11.07
C PRO A 50 2.49 4.21 -11.02
N HIS A 51 2.14 2.97 -10.66
CA HIS A 51 0.75 2.54 -10.47
C HIS A 51 0.12 3.26 -9.28
N LEU A 52 0.83 3.31 -8.15
CA LEU A 52 0.38 4.01 -6.95
C LEU A 52 0.13 5.50 -7.21
N GLU A 53 1.01 6.17 -7.95
CA GLU A 53 0.86 7.58 -8.32
C GLU A 53 -0.39 7.82 -9.16
N GLN A 54 -0.72 6.90 -10.08
CA GLN A 54 -1.96 6.95 -10.87
C GLN A 54 -3.20 6.78 -9.99
N LEU A 55 -3.14 5.92 -8.97
CA LEU A 55 -4.28 5.65 -8.08
C LEU A 55 -4.58 6.79 -7.10
N VAL A 56 -3.55 7.32 -6.43
CA VAL A 56 -3.75 8.25 -5.29
C VAL A 56 -3.29 9.67 -5.57
N GLY A 57 -2.64 9.90 -6.71
CA GLY A 57 -2.08 11.18 -7.13
C GLY A 57 -0.72 11.46 -6.49
N ALA A 58 0.22 11.95 -7.30
CA ALA A 58 1.59 12.25 -6.87
C ALA A 58 1.67 13.27 -5.73
N SER A 59 0.71 14.22 -5.66
CA SER A 59 0.67 15.23 -4.59
C SER A 59 0.40 14.66 -3.19
N ARG A 60 -0.10 13.42 -3.13
CA ARG A 60 -0.39 12.69 -1.88
C ARG A 60 0.58 11.56 -1.63
N MET A 61 1.68 11.50 -2.38
CA MET A 61 2.74 10.51 -2.20
C MET A 61 3.98 11.17 -1.62
N HIS A 62 4.09 11.15 -0.30
CA HIS A 62 5.26 11.70 0.39
C HIS A 62 6.21 10.55 0.74
N VAL A 63 7.44 10.64 0.25
CA VAL A 63 8.48 9.64 0.55
C VAL A 63 9.05 9.89 1.95
N VAL A 64 8.92 8.89 2.82
CA VAL A 64 9.50 8.87 4.17
C VAL A 64 10.92 8.34 4.15
N ALA A 65 11.15 7.25 3.41
CA ALA A 65 12.45 6.63 3.28
C ALA A 65 12.56 5.86 1.96
N ARG A 66 13.81 5.62 1.53
CA ARG A 66 14.16 4.78 0.37
C ARG A 66 15.22 3.78 0.79
N ASN A 67 15.10 2.53 0.34
CA ASN A 67 16.12 1.51 0.56
C ASN A 67 16.08 0.47 -0.57
N ALA A 68 17.21 0.22 -1.23
CA ALA A 68 17.38 -0.83 -2.25
C ALA A 68 16.25 -0.88 -3.30
N GLY A 69 15.80 0.30 -3.76
CA GLY A 69 14.71 0.41 -4.74
C GLY A 69 13.29 0.35 -4.15
N ASN A 70 13.13 0.12 -2.85
CA ASN A 70 11.87 0.18 -2.14
C ASN A 70 11.62 1.56 -1.52
N TYR A 71 10.34 1.87 -1.34
CA TYR A 71 9.87 3.16 -0.85
C TYR A 71 8.96 2.95 0.36
N LEU A 72 9.22 3.71 1.43
CA LEU A 72 8.23 3.95 2.46
C LEU A 72 7.53 5.27 2.13
N LEU A 73 6.23 5.20 1.89
CA LEU A 73 5.37 6.30 1.45
C LEU A 73 4.37 6.65 2.55
N THR A 74 3.91 7.89 2.60
CA THR A 74 2.80 8.33 3.45
C THR A 74 1.87 9.30 2.73
N ASN A 75 0.60 9.30 3.12
CA ASN A 75 -0.46 10.09 2.48
C ASN A 75 -0.53 11.56 2.90
N LEU A 76 0.23 11.94 3.94
CA LEU A 76 0.27 13.29 4.48
C LEU A 76 1.72 13.81 4.54
N PRO A 77 1.95 15.13 4.40
CA PRO A 77 3.30 15.69 4.49
C PRO A 77 4.04 15.27 5.76
N ILE A 78 5.35 15.06 5.64
CA ILE A 78 6.25 14.80 6.76
C ILE A 78 6.61 16.16 7.35
N ARG A 79 6.39 16.33 8.66
CA ARG A 79 6.78 17.52 9.42
C ARG A 79 7.98 17.19 10.28
#